data_AF-A0AAD0ND32-F1
#
_entry.id   AF-A0AAD0ND32-F1
#
_cell.length_a   1.000
_cell.length_b   1.000
_cell.length_c   1.000
_cell.angle_alpha   90.00
_cell.angle_beta   90.00
_cell.angle_gamma   90.00
#
_symmetry.space_group_name_H-M   'P 1'
#
loop_
_entity.id
_entity.type
_entity.pdbx_description
1 polymer ?
#
loop_
_entity_poly.entity_id
_entity_poly.type
_entity_poly.pdbx_seq_one_letter_code
_entity_poly.pdbx_strand_id
1 'polypeptide(L)'
;MNKMLLGLLVLAGLSACSKESALPGSSELANVRANLAFTCIHEADRLPALNPDAETLFRYGRYLQTRDGPKDFDEVARYYRIAAAHGHYKANHNVQQLVSQGLASSPNAAHEAVEWASQLVNQGVPMGYYDIGYYLKSGYGLKQNQELALKYIRKAADLGNPDAQYYVAGLLAPHDRAPDIARQMRRCAADQGHGRAAYELAINLQGRGDFHGAVLAFQKGVAAGVSGTAMNLERAFRSPESVDKRFALDLPKDPERSRRYQLIVQFLRDNTLANPKVPDVDQIVPLPPAKLPPWDGTFEWEKQRAQVPPKPSDELMNRLAKEKHLDPATGWPLSADAKTSQTSAPGEAVARLPLGSTARTGMRCPEGGVWCAQLRPGLQAETTRTFAKGEVLPMIDFYEPRALAWLDRVMGERRLTTEVVWKLAAYEDKV
;
A
#
# COMPACT_ATOMS: atom_id res chain seq x y z
N MET A 1 41.89 -9.59 -58.10
CA MET A 1 40.75 -10.07 -57.28
C MET A 1 41.17 -10.06 -55.81
N ASN A 2 40.63 -9.08 -55.07
CA ASN A 2 40.79 -8.91 -53.62
C ASN A 2 40.35 -10.14 -52.84
N LYS A 3 41.12 -10.53 -51.82
CA LYS A 3 40.55 -11.21 -50.64
C LYS A 3 41.10 -10.53 -49.37
N MET A 4 40.19 -9.80 -48.72
CA MET A 4 40.35 -9.14 -47.41
C MET A 4 40.75 -10.14 -46.33
N LEU A 5 41.77 -9.79 -45.55
CA LEU A 5 41.98 -10.32 -44.19
C LEU A 5 40.88 -9.75 -43.29
N LEU A 6 40.04 -10.62 -42.72
CA LEU A 6 39.12 -10.27 -41.64
C LEU A 6 39.79 -10.66 -40.32
N GLY A 7 40.21 -9.67 -39.53
CA GLY A 7 40.71 -9.88 -38.17
C GLY A 7 39.58 -10.27 -37.22
N LEU A 8 39.73 -11.39 -36.52
CA LEU A 8 38.89 -11.74 -35.38
C LEU A 8 39.28 -10.85 -34.19
N LEU A 9 38.46 -9.85 -33.89
CA LEU A 9 38.43 -9.21 -32.58
C LEU A 9 37.65 -10.11 -31.62
N VAL A 10 38.35 -10.75 -30.69
CA VAL A 10 37.75 -11.41 -29.53
C VAL A 10 37.31 -10.32 -28.55
N LEU A 11 36.03 -9.95 -28.57
CA LEU A 11 35.44 -9.18 -27.47
C LEU A 11 35.27 -10.13 -26.28
N ALA A 12 36.20 -10.05 -25.33
CA ALA A 12 36.00 -10.56 -23.98
C ALA A 12 34.88 -9.76 -23.31
N GLY A 13 33.66 -10.32 -23.31
CA GLY A 13 32.56 -9.82 -22.52
C GLY A 13 32.87 -9.96 -21.04
N LEU A 14 33.18 -8.84 -20.38
CA LEU A 14 33.19 -8.74 -18.92
C LEU A 14 31.76 -8.99 -18.41
N SER A 15 31.49 -10.23 -18.03
CA SER A 15 30.32 -10.58 -17.22
C SER A 15 30.58 -10.09 -15.80
N ALA A 16 30.17 -8.84 -15.52
CA ALA A 16 30.05 -8.36 -14.16
C ALA A 16 29.00 -9.22 -13.43
N CYS A 17 29.48 -10.17 -12.62
CA CYS A 17 28.66 -10.94 -11.69
C CYS A 17 28.09 -9.98 -10.63
N SER A 18 26.90 -9.43 -10.88
CA SER A 18 26.03 -9.06 -9.78
C SER A 18 25.47 -10.36 -9.22
N LYS A 19 25.90 -10.73 -8.00
CA LYS A 19 25.15 -11.71 -7.22
C LYS A 19 23.77 -11.09 -6.99
N GLU A 20 22.76 -11.51 -7.76
CA GLU A 20 21.37 -11.27 -7.39
C GLU A 20 21.21 -11.87 -5.98
N SER A 21 21.02 -11.01 -4.99
CA SER A 21 20.66 -11.45 -3.64
C SER A 21 19.35 -12.23 -3.75
N ALA A 22 19.36 -13.46 -3.24
CA ALA A 22 18.16 -14.28 -3.25
C ALA A 22 17.04 -13.55 -2.48
N LEU A 23 15.86 -13.45 -3.09
CA LEU A 23 14.71 -12.83 -2.43
C LEU A 23 14.34 -13.58 -1.13
N PRO A 24 13.82 -12.87 -0.12
CA PRO A 24 13.47 -13.47 1.17
C PRO A 24 12.42 -14.59 0.98
N GLY A 25 12.57 -15.68 1.72
CA GLY A 25 11.67 -16.84 1.63
C GLY A 25 11.79 -17.68 0.34
N SER A 26 12.76 -17.40 -0.54
CA SER A 26 12.94 -18.12 -1.82
C SER A 26 13.12 -19.64 -1.67
N SER A 27 13.78 -20.11 -0.62
CA SER A 27 13.92 -21.55 -0.30
C SER A 27 12.57 -22.20 0.05
N GLU A 28 11.64 -21.44 0.64
CA GLU A 28 10.30 -21.93 0.99
C GLU A 28 9.36 -21.99 -0.22
N LEU A 29 9.68 -21.28 -1.30
CA LEU A 29 8.90 -21.26 -2.53
C LEU A 29 9.11 -22.50 -3.40
N ALA A 30 10.22 -23.23 -3.19
CA ALA A 30 10.54 -24.45 -3.95
C ALA A 30 9.45 -25.53 -3.82
N ASN A 31 8.68 -25.51 -2.72
CA ASN A 31 7.62 -26.46 -2.41
C ASN A 31 6.20 -25.89 -2.53
N VAL A 32 6.02 -24.70 -3.12
CA VAL A 32 4.68 -24.20 -3.47
C VAL A 32 4.18 -25.10 -4.62
N ARG A 33 3.55 -26.23 -4.23
CA ARG A 33 3.29 -27.40 -5.07
C ARG A 33 2.33 -27.10 -6.22
N ALA A 34 2.47 -27.92 -7.26
CA ALA A 34 1.66 -27.94 -8.48
C ALA A 34 0.24 -28.52 -8.31
N ASN A 35 -0.17 -28.94 -7.10
CA ASN A 35 -1.52 -29.46 -6.85
C ASN A 35 -2.44 -28.35 -6.34
N LEU A 36 -3.65 -28.26 -6.90
CA LEU A 36 -4.62 -27.21 -6.56
C LEU A 36 -5.30 -27.41 -5.19
N ALA A 37 -4.77 -28.29 -4.33
CA ALA A 37 -5.28 -28.50 -2.98
C ALA A 37 -5.21 -27.19 -2.18
N PHE A 38 -6.25 -26.92 -1.40
CA PHE A 38 -6.32 -25.76 -0.51
C PHE A 38 -6.87 -26.20 0.84
N THR A 39 -6.28 -25.67 1.90
CA THR A 39 -6.79 -25.82 3.26
C THR A 39 -6.96 -24.42 3.82
N CYS A 40 -8.14 -24.13 4.36
CA CYS A 40 -8.38 -22.84 4.96
C CYS A 40 -7.52 -22.68 6.20
N ILE A 41 -6.70 -21.64 6.21
CA ILE A 41 -5.91 -21.17 7.35
C ILE A 41 -6.26 -19.71 7.56
N HIS A 42 -6.45 -19.29 8.80
CA HIS A 42 -6.65 -17.88 9.11
C HIS A 42 -5.30 -17.22 9.41
N GLU A 43 -5.08 -16.05 8.83
CA GLU A 43 -3.86 -15.25 9.02
C GLU A 43 -3.58 -15.03 10.52
N ALA A 44 -4.63 -14.78 11.30
CA ALA A 44 -4.55 -14.58 12.75
C ALA A 44 -3.83 -15.71 13.50
N ASP A 45 -3.91 -16.96 13.03
CA ASP A 45 -3.25 -18.12 13.65
C ASP A 45 -1.72 -18.12 13.45
N ARG A 46 -1.21 -17.22 12.60
CA ARG A 46 0.21 -17.11 12.21
C ARG A 46 0.84 -15.78 12.60
N LEU A 47 0.06 -14.82 13.11
CA LEU A 47 0.58 -13.49 13.43
C LEU A 47 1.39 -13.53 14.73
N PRO A 48 2.57 -12.89 14.77
CA PRO A 48 3.33 -12.75 16.01
C PRO A 48 2.60 -11.82 16.98
N ALA A 49 2.86 -12.00 18.28
CA ALA A 49 2.39 -11.08 19.30
C ALA A 49 2.97 -9.68 19.07
N LEU A 50 2.14 -8.65 19.22
CA LEU A 50 2.53 -7.26 19.04
C LEU A 50 3.13 -6.69 20.33
N ASN A 51 4.22 -5.93 20.19
CA ASN A 51 4.78 -5.15 21.29
C ASN A 51 3.76 -4.05 21.71
N PRO A 52 3.37 -3.94 23.00
CA PRO A 52 2.40 -2.94 23.46
C PRO A 52 2.80 -1.48 23.23
N ASP A 53 4.10 -1.18 23.33
CA ASP A 53 4.63 0.16 23.06
C ASP A 53 4.50 0.48 21.55
N ALA A 54 4.85 -0.48 20.69
CA ALA A 54 4.68 -0.33 19.24
C ALA A 54 3.20 -0.22 18.84
N GLU A 55 2.31 -0.96 19.49
CA GLU A 55 0.84 -0.85 19.32
C GLU A 55 0.34 0.55 19.70
N THR A 56 0.89 1.15 20.76
CA THR A 56 0.57 2.53 21.15
C THR A 56 0.94 3.52 20.03
N LEU A 57 2.15 3.39 19.47
CA LEU A 57 2.58 4.21 18.32
C LEU A 57 1.69 3.99 17.09
N PHE A 58 1.36 2.74 16.78
CA PHE A 58 0.50 2.40 15.66
C PHE A 58 -0.91 2.99 15.80
N ARG A 59 -1.55 2.87 16.97
CA ARG A 59 -2.87 3.44 17.24
C ARG A 59 -2.88 4.95 17.07
N TYR A 60 -1.88 5.64 17.59
CA TYR A 60 -1.79 7.09 17.46
C TYR A 60 -1.51 7.51 16.01
N GLY A 61 -0.59 6.83 15.31
CA GLY A 61 -0.36 7.06 13.87
C GLY A 61 -1.63 6.82 13.03
N ARG A 62 -2.41 5.79 13.38
CA ARG A 62 -3.70 5.52 12.72
C ARG A 62 -4.71 6.61 12.97
N TYR A 63 -4.82 7.11 14.21
CA TYR A 63 -5.66 8.25 14.54
C TYR A 63 -5.28 9.50 13.74
N LEU A 64 -3.99 9.83 13.65
CA LEU A 64 -3.51 10.96 12.84
C LEU A 64 -3.86 10.80 11.36
N GLN A 65 -3.79 9.58 10.82
CA GLN A 65 -4.14 9.27 9.44
C GLN A 65 -5.65 9.42 9.17
N THR A 66 -6.53 9.08 10.14
CA THR A 66 -8.00 9.01 9.95
C THR A 66 -8.81 10.16 10.52
N ARG A 67 -8.22 11.01 11.37
CA ARG A 67 -8.90 12.20 11.88
C ARG A 67 -9.30 13.11 10.71
N ASP A 68 -10.22 14.04 10.90
CA ASP A 68 -10.57 14.97 9.82
C ASP A 68 -9.50 16.07 9.66
N GLY A 69 -9.56 16.84 8.57
CA GLY A 69 -8.65 17.96 8.29
C GLY A 69 -7.34 17.60 7.54
N PRO A 70 -6.41 18.55 7.40
CA PRO A 70 -5.12 18.32 6.74
C PRO A 70 -4.32 17.19 7.39
N LYS A 71 -3.48 16.51 6.59
CA LYS A 71 -2.68 15.36 7.02
C LYS A 71 -1.22 15.63 6.79
N ASP A 72 -0.42 15.44 7.83
CA ASP A 72 1.03 15.31 7.72
C ASP A 72 1.35 13.82 7.65
N PHE A 73 1.56 13.32 6.44
CA PHE A 73 1.86 11.90 6.23
C PHE A 73 3.30 11.54 6.62
N ASP A 74 4.21 12.52 6.72
CA ASP A 74 5.55 12.29 7.25
C ASP A 74 5.51 12.07 8.76
N GLU A 75 4.69 12.84 9.47
CA GLU A 75 4.40 12.58 10.89
C GLU A 75 3.77 11.19 11.09
N VAL A 76 2.78 10.80 10.26
CA VAL A 76 2.17 9.47 10.34
C VAL A 76 3.20 8.36 10.06
N ALA A 77 4.01 8.52 9.00
CA ALA A 77 5.02 7.55 8.60
C ALA A 77 6.10 7.38 9.68
N ARG A 78 6.48 8.45 10.39
CA ARG A 78 7.41 8.38 11.54
C ARG A 78 6.92 7.37 12.58
N TYR A 79 5.65 7.47 13.02
CA TYR A 79 5.09 6.52 14.00
C TYR A 79 5.07 5.10 13.44
N TYR A 80 4.67 4.93 12.17
CA TYR A 80 4.62 3.62 11.54
C TYR A 80 6.00 2.97 11.36
N ARG A 81 7.03 3.72 10.96
CA ARG A 81 8.40 3.22 10.82
C ARG A 81 8.96 2.70 12.14
N ILE A 82 8.81 3.48 13.21
CA ILE A 82 9.30 3.08 14.53
C ILE A 82 8.54 1.85 15.04
N ALA A 83 7.21 1.83 14.91
CA ALA A 83 6.42 0.65 15.29
C ALA A 83 6.78 -0.59 14.43
N ALA A 84 6.96 -0.43 13.12
CA ALA A 84 7.34 -1.50 12.19
C ALA A 84 8.70 -2.12 12.55
N ALA A 85 9.69 -1.30 12.94
CA ALA A 85 10.99 -1.78 13.39
C ALA A 85 10.94 -2.65 14.66
N HIS A 86 9.85 -2.52 15.43
CA HIS A 86 9.51 -3.37 16.58
C HIS A 86 8.55 -4.51 16.24
N GLY A 87 8.48 -4.91 14.96
CA GLY A 87 7.72 -6.08 14.51
C GLY A 87 6.22 -5.82 14.32
N HIS A 88 5.78 -4.55 14.34
CA HIS A 88 4.37 -4.23 14.19
C HIS A 88 3.89 -4.38 12.74
N TYR A 89 3.39 -5.56 12.38
CA TYR A 89 3.07 -5.89 10.99
C TYR A 89 2.04 -4.97 10.32
N LYS A 90 1.04 -4.46 11.06
CA LYS A 90 0.08 -3.47 10.48
C LYS A 90 0.71 -2.11 10.21
N ALA A 91 1.64 -1.68 11.06
CA ALA A 91 2.36 -0.41 10.90
C ALA A 91 3.31 -0.51 9.72
N ASN A 92 4.00 -1.66 9.61
CA ASN A 92 4.85 -2.01 8.48
C ASN A 92 4.07 -1.93 7.15
N HIS A 93 2.94 -2.63 7.02
CA HIS A 93 2.13 -2.54 5.80
C HIS A 93 1.62 -1.10 5.54
N ASN A 94 1.22 -0.37 6.57
CA ASN A 94 0.74 1.01 6.40
C ASN A 94 1.84 1.97 5.93
N VAL A 95 3.07 1.89 6.44
CA VAL A 95 4.18 2.73 5.93
C VAL A 95 4.53 2.36 4.50
N GLN A 96 4.53 1.07 4.14
CA GLN A 96 4.73 0.64 2.75
C GLN A 96 3.72 1.30 1.80
N GLN A 97 2.44 1.36 2.19
CA GLN A 97 1.40 2.03 1.40
C GLN A 97 1.63 3.54 1.28
N LEU A 98 1.91 4.23 2.39
CA LEU A 98 2.17 5.68 2.37
C LEU A 98 3.36 6.04 1.48
N VAL A 99 4.45 5.28 1.60
CA VAL A 99 5.69 5.52 0.85
C VAL A 99 5.52 5.17 -0.63
N SER A 100 4.91 4.02 -0.94
CA SER A 100 4.73 3.58 -2.34
C SER A 100 3.75 4.44 -3.14
N GLN A 101 2.78 5.07 -2.47
CA GLN A 101 1.87 6.05 -3.07
C GLN A 101 2.46 7.46 -3.14
N GLY A 102 3.67 7.67 -2.61
CA GLY A 102 4.32 8.98 -2.56
C GLY A 102 3.67 9.98 -1.59
N LEU A 103 2.84 9.50 -0.66
CA LEU A 103 2.21 10.32 0.37
C LEU A 103 3.19 10.71 1.48
N ALA A 104 4.09 9.78 1.85
CA ALA A 104 5.16 10.02 2.80
C ALA A 104 6.52 10.08 2.09
N SER A 105 7.36 11.00 2.52
CA SER A 105 8.72 11.18 2.06
C SER A 105 9.56 9.93 2.34
N SER A 106 10.39 9.56 1.38
CA SER A 106 11.41 8.52 1.53
C SER A 106 12.58 8.81 0.58
N PRO A 107 13.84 8.70 1.02
CA PRO A 107 15.00 8.86 0.14
C PRO A 107 15.02 7.83 -1.00
N ASN A 108 14.50 6.62 -0.73
CA ASN A 108 14.38 5.55 -1.70
C ASN A 108 13.11 4.73 -1.42
N ALA A 109 11.97 5.27 -1.86
CA ALA A 109 10.65 4.73 -1.56
C ALA A 109 10.50 3.24 -1.94
N ALA A 110 10.98 2.87 -3.12
CA ALA A 110 10.85 1.51 -3.63
C ALA A 110 11.69 0.52 -2.82
N HIS A 111 12.93 0.91 -2.46
CA HIS A 111 13.77 0.10 -1.59
C HIS A 111 13.20 -0.02 -0.18
N GLU A 112 12.74 1.09 0.41
CA GLU A 112 12.13 1.08 1.75
C GLU A 112 10.94 0.13 1.82
N ALA A 113 10.03 0.18 0.83
CA ALA A 113 8.87 -0.70 0.80
C ALA A 113 9.25 -2.19 0.68
N VAL A 114 10.22 -2.51 -0.19
CA VAL A 114 10.73 -3.88 -0.36
C VAL A 114 11.42 -4.39 0.92
N GLU A 115 12.19 -3.56 1.60
CA GLU A 115 12.82 -3.92 2.88
C GLU A 115 11.78 -4.23 3.96
N TRP A 116 10.74 -3.40 4.08
CA TRP A 116 9.65 -3.64 5.02
C TRP A 116 8.89 -4.94 4.73
N ALA A 117 8.55 -5.20 3.47
CA ALA A 117 7.94 -6.46 3.04
C ALA A 117 8.85 -7.67 3.31
N SER A 118 10.17 -7.52 3.07
CA SER A 118 11.17 -8.55 3.33
C SER A 118 11.26 -8.90 4.82
N GLN A 119 11.18 -7.90 5.71
CA GLN A 119 11.14 -8.14 7.15
C GLN A 119 9.89 -8.93 7.57
N LEU A 120 8.72 -8.66 6.98
CA LEU A 120 7.51 -9.43 7.24
C LEU A 120 7.67 -10.89 6.79
N VAL A 121 8.24 -11.13 5.61
CA VAL A 121 8.57 -12.48 5.13
C VAL A 121 9.49 -13.21 6.11
N ASN A 122 10.55 -12.54 6.58
CA ASN A 122 11.50 -13.12 7.54
C ASN A 122 10.86 -13.43 8.90
N GLN A 123 9.79 -12.73 9.28
CA GLN A 123 9.00 -12.98 10.48
C GLN A 123 7.88 -14.03 10.26
N GLY A 124 7.76 -14.59 9.05
CA GLY A 124 6.70 -15.53 8.70
C GLY A 124 5.31 -14.90 8.60
N VAL A 125 5.22 -13.57 8.51
CA VAL A 125 3.95 -12.86 8.42
C VAL A 125 3.38 -13.02 7.00
N PRO A 126 2.15 -13.56 6.83
CA PRO A 126 1.62 -13.89 5.51
C PRO A 126 1.49 -12.68 4.57
N MET A 127 1.14 -11.50 5.09
CA MET A 127 1.09 -10.24 4.35
C MET A 127 2.41 -9.89 3.65
N GLY A 128 3.57 -10.18 4.26
CA GLY A 128 4.87 -9.91 3.63
C GLY A 128 5.07 -10.65 2.31
N TYR A 129 4.64 -11.90 2.26
CA TYR A 129 4.68 -12.70 1.02
C TYR A 129 3.76 -12.09 -0.05
N TYR A 130 2.58 -11.60 0.34
CA TYR A 130 1.67 -10.93 -0.58
C TYR A 130 2.25 -9.61 -1.11
N ASP A 131 2.83 -8.78 -0.25
CA ASP A 131 3.46 -7.51 -0.60
C ASP A 131 4.63 -7.73 -1.59
N ILE A 132 5.53 -8.69 -1.34
CA ILE A 132 6.61 -9.05 -2.28
C ILE A 132 6.03 -9.53 -3.62
N GLY A 133 4.99 -10.36 -3.60
CA GLY A 133 4.30 -10.81 -4.80
C GLY A 133 3.72 -9.64 -5.62
N TYR A 134 3.13 -8.66 -4.94
CA TYR A 134 2.62 -7.44 -5.56
C TYR A 134 3.74 -6.59 -6.18
N TYR A 135 4.88 -6.42 -5.49
CA TYR A 135 6.05 -5.71 -5.99
C TYR A 135 6.71 -6.39 -7.19
N LEU A 136 6.82 -7.72 -7.19
CA LEU A 136 7.28 -8.50 -8.34
C LEU A 136 6.34 -8.39 -9.55
N LYS A 137 5.02 -8.33 -9.32
CA LYS A 137 4.03 -8.17 -10.39
C LYS A 137 4.09 -6.78 -11.02
N SER A 138 4.31 -5.74 -10.20
CA SER A 138 4.33 -4.33 -10.63
C SER A 138 5.70 -3.84 -11.10
N GLY A 139 6.79 -4.50 -10.71
CA GLY A 139 8.15 -4.01 -10.93
C GLY A 139 8.56 -2.89 -9.95
N TYR A 140 7.87 -2.72 -8.83
CA TYR A 140 8.15 -1.67 -7.86
C TYR A 140 9.28 -2.10 -6.91
N GLY A 141 10.48 -1.56 -7.10
CA GLY A 141 11.67 -1.89 -6.29
C GLY A 141 12.29 -3.27 -6.57
N LEU A 142 11.55 -4.15 -7.24
CA LEU A 142 11.99 -5.46 -7.69
C LEU A 142 11.86 -5.57 -9.20
N LYS A 143 12.73 -6.37 -9.83
CA LYS A 143 12.58 -6.69 -11.25
C LYS A 143 11.27 -7.43 -11.48
N GLN A 144 10.47 -6.95 -12.43
CA GLN A 144 9.17 -7.54 -12.71
C GLN A 144 9.30 -9.02 -13.07
N ASN A 145 8.54 -9.88 -12.39
CA ASN A 145 8.51 -11.31 -12.66
C ASN A 145 7.14 -11.90 -12.25
N GLN A 146 6.30 -12.14 -13.27
CA GLN A 146 4.93 -12.59 -13.06
C GLN A 146 4.84 -14.00 -12.46
N GLU A 147 5.71 -14.93 -12.89
CA GLU A 147 5.68 -16.31 -12.39
C GLU A 147 6.09 -16.37 -10.92
N LEU A 148 7.15 -15.63 -10.56
CA LEU A 148 7.62 -15.57 -9.18
C LEU A 148 6.60 -14.86 -8.29
N ALA A 149 5.98 -13.78 -8.77
CA ALA A 149 4.89 -13.10 -8.08
C ALA A 149 3.76 -14.07 -7.69
N LEU A 150 3.34 -14.94 -8.62
CA LEU A 150 2.30 -15.93 -8.35
C LEU A 150 2.72 -16.95 -7.28
N LYS A 151 3.99 -17.36 -7.23
CA LYS A 151 4.51 -18.25 -6.18
C LYS A 151 4.45 -17.59 -4.80
N TYR A 152 4.86 -16.33 -4.70
CA TYR A 152 4.77 -15.53 -3.47
C TYR A 152 3.32 -15.34 -3.01
N ILE A 153 2.42 -14.94 -3.92
CA ILE A 153 1.01 -14.75 -3.59
C ILE A 153 0.36 -16.08 -3.21
N ARG A 154 0.68 -17.18 -3.90
CA ARG A 154 0.17 -18.51 -3.53
C ARG A 154 0.62 -18.92 -2.13
N LYS A 155 1.90 -18.73 -1.81
CA LYS A 155 2.44 -18.97 -0.47
C LYS A 155 1.72 -18.12 0.59
N ALA A 156 1.45 -16.85 0.32
CA ALA A 156 0.68 -15.98 1.22
C ALA A 156 -0.75 -16.54 1.46
N ALA A 157 -1.42 -17.02 0.41
CA ALA A 157 -2.75 -17.62 0.51
C ALA A 157 -2.74 -18.91 1.35
N ASP A 158 -1.74 -19.77 1.13
CA ASP A 158 -1.54 -21.01 1.89
C ASP A 158 -1.16 -20.73 3.37
N LEU A 159 -0.59 -19.56 3.67
CA LEU A 159 -0.31 -19.09 5.02
C LEU A 159 -1.49 -18.33 5.66
N GLY A 160 -2.59 -18.14 4.95
CA GLY A 160 -3.82 -17.59 5.48
C GLY A 160 -4.15 -16.14 5.10
N ASN A 161 -3.27 -15.45 4.36
CA ASN A 161 -3.50 -14.05 3.99
C ASN A 161 -4.80 -13.90 3.17
N PRO A 162 -5.79 -13.11 3.63
CA PRO A 162 -7.10 -13.06 2.99
C PRO A 162 -7.09 -12.38 1.60
N ASP A 163 -6.24 -11.37 1.39
CA ASP A 163 -6.08 -10.73 0.08
C ASP A 163 -5.50 -11.70 -0.95
N ALA A 164 -4.50 -12.48 -0.55
CA ALA A 164 -3.90 -13.53 -1.36
C ALA A 164 -4.88 -14.67 -1.66
N GLN A 165 -5.65 -15.13 -0.66
CA GLN A 165 -6.71 -16.13 -0.85
C GLN A 165 -7.74 -15.64 -1.87
N TYR A 166 -8.18 -14.38 -1.77
CA TYR A 166 -9.08 -13.77 -2.74
C TYR A 166 -8.45 -13.68 -4.14
N TYR A 167 -7.19 -13.23 -4.23
CA TYR A 167 -6.49 -13.09 -5.50
C TYR A 167 -6.35 -14.42 -6.23
N VAL A 168 -5.87 -15.47 -5.54
CA VAL A 168 -5.73 -16.81 -6.11
C VAL A 168 -7.10 -17.39 -6.47
N ALA A 169 -8.13 -17.16 -5.66
CA ALA A 169 -9.48 -17.57 -6.01
C ALA A 169 -9.96 -16.93 -7.32
N GLY A 170 -9.66 -15.65 -7.56
CA GLY A 170 -9.97 -14.97 -8.82
C GLY A 170 -9.31 -15.63 -10.03
N LEU A 171 -8.08 -16.11 -9.89
CA LEU A 171 -7.37 -16.86 -10.94
C LEU A 171 -7.98 -18.24 -11.21
N LEU A 172 -8.59 -18.87 -10.21
CA LEU A 172 -9.19 -20.20 -10.29
C LEU A 172 -10.70 -20.19 -10.59
N ALA A 173 -11.33 -19.01 -10.50
CA ALA A 173 -12.77 -18.82 -10.66
C ALA A 173 -13.34 -19.20 -12.03
N PRO A 174 -12.64 -19.05 -13.17
CA PRO A 174 -13.11 -19.56 -14.45
C PRO A 174 -13.53 -21.03 -14.34
N HIS A 175 -14.68 -21.37 -14.92
CA HIS A 175 -15.31 -22.70 -14.77
C HIS A 175 -14.42 -23.86 -15.24
N ASP A 176 -13.52 -23.59 -16.18
CA ASP A 176 -12.58 -24.52 -16.79
C ASP A 176 -11.29 -24.73 -15.96
N ARG A 177 -11.13 -24.03 -14.82
CA ARG A 177 -9.94 -24.13 -13.96
C ARG A 177 -10.19 -24.94 -12.69
N ALA A 178 -10.66 -24.28 -11.63
CA ALA A 178 -10.93 -24.94 -10.35
C ALA A 178 -11.96 -24.14 -9.52
N PRO A 179 -13.21 -24.04 -10.01
CA PRO A 179 -14.24 -23.20 -9.41
C PRO A 179 -14.58 -23.59 -7.96
N ASP A 180 -14.36 -24.85 -7.58
CA ASP A 180 -14.67 -25.36 -6.25
C ASP A 180 -13.63 -24.90 -5.22
N ILE A 181 -12.35 -24.96 -5.59
CA ILE A 181 -11.26 -24.42 -4.78
C ILE A 181 -11.35 -22.90 -4.70
N ALA A 182 -11.72 -22.22 -5.81
CA ALA A 182 -11.98 -20.79 -5.80
C ALA A 182 -13.08 -20.41 -4.78
N ARG A 183 -14.17 -21.19 -4.69
CA ARG A 183 -15.21 -20.98 -3.67
C ARG A 183 -14.67 -21.19 -2.25
N GLN A 184 -13.87 -22.24 -2.02
CA GLN A 184 -13.27 -22.51 -0.70
C GLN A 184 -12.35 -21.36 -0.26
N MET A 185 -11.49 -20.86 -1.16
CA MET A 185 -10.61 -19.73 -0.88
C MET A 185 -11.39 -18.44 -0.63
N ARG A 186 -12.42 -18.14 -1.42
CA ARG A 186 -13.30 -16.98 -1.16
C ARG A 186 -14.02 -17.09 0.18
N ARG A 187 -14.48 -18.30 0.57
CA ARG A 187 -15.08 -18.54 1.89
C ARG A 187 -14.07 -18.24 2.99
N CYS A 188 -12.87 -18.81 2.91
CA CYS A 188 -11.82 -18.59 3.90
C CYS A 188 -11.46 -17.09 4.04
N ALA A 189 -11.31 -16.38 2.92
CA ALA A 189 -11.05 -14.93 2.95
C ALA A 189 -12.23 -14.14 3.53
N ALA A 190 -13.46 -14.49 3.16
CA ALA A 190 -14.67 -13.86 3.69
C ALA A 190 -14.84 -14.04 5.20
N ASP A 191 -14.48 -15.22 5.71
CA ASP A 191 -14.54 -15.56 7.14
C ASP A 191 -13.54 -14.74 7.97
N GLN A 192 -12.48 -14.24 7.32
CA GLN A 192 -11.49 -13.32 7.88
C GLN A 192 -11.86 -11.83 7.66
N GLY A 193 -13.05 -11.54 7.13
CA GLY A 193 -13.52 -10.16 6.93
C GLY A 193 -13.14 -9.52 5.58
N HIS A 194 -12.68 -10.30 4.59
CA HIS A 194 -12.40 -9.77 3.25
C HIS A 194 -13.70 -9.57 2.44
N GLY A 195 -14.16 -8.31 2.38
CA GLY A 195 -15.49 -7.97 1.88
C GLY A 195 -15.74 -8.29 0.40
N ARG A 196 -14.75 -8.11 -0.48
CA ARG A 196 -14.91 -8.47 -1.90
C ARG A 196 -15.02 -9.98 -2.10
N ALA A 197 -14.33 -10.77 -1.28
CA ALA A 197 -14.44 -12.23 -1.32
C ALA A 197 -15.83 -12.67 -0.86
N ALA A 198 -16.34 -12.04 0.22
CA ALA A 198 -17.69 -12.27 0.71
C ALA A 198 -18.76 -11.95 -0.33
N TYR A 199 -18.64 -10.81 -1.03
CA TYR A 199 -19.55 -10.43 -2.11
C TYR A 199 -19.53 -11.42 -3.29
N GLU A 200 -18.35 -11.75 -3.82
CA GLU A 200 -18.24 -12.68 -4.96
C GLU A 200 -18.69 -14.09 -4.60
N LEU A 201 -18.42 -14.53 -3.36
CA LEU A 201 -18.92 -15.79 -2.84
C LEU A 201 -20.44 -15.79 -2.77
N ALA A 202 -21.05 -14.72 -2.26
CA ALA A 202 -22.50 -14.61 -2.14
C ALA A 202 -23.18 -14.69 -3.52
N ILE A 203 -22.68 -13.94 -4.50
CA ILE A 203 -23.19 -13.98 -5.88
C ILE A 203 -23.04 -15.37 -6.50
N ASN A 204 -21.90 -16.01 -6.27
CA ASN A 204 -21.65 -17.35 -6.80
C ASN A 204 -22.60 -18.41 -6.19
N LEU A 205 -22.85 -18.37 -4.89
CA LEU A 205 -23.77 -19.28 -4.21
C LEU A 205 -25.22 -19.04 -4.63
N GLN A 206 -25.60 -17.77 -4.75
CA GLN A 206 -26.92 -17.37 -5.23
C GLN A 206 -27.17 -17.91 -6.64
N GLY A 207 -26.21 -17.77 -7.56
CA GLY A 207 -26.32 -18.32 -8.91
C GLY A 207 -26.41 -19.85 -8.97
N ARG A 208 -25.99 -20.53 -7.90
CA ARG A 208 -26.10 -22.00 -7.72
C ARG A 208 -27.36 -22.42 -6.96
N GLY A 209 -28.20 -21.47 -6.53
CA GLY A 209 -29.39 -21.74 -5.71
C GLY A 209 -29.11 -22.01 -4.23
N ASP A 210 -27.87 -21.85 -3.75
CA ASP A 210 -27.56 -21.90 -2.31
C ASP A 210 -27.84 -20.54 -1.67
N PHE A 211 -29.12 -20.24 -1.49
CA PHE A 211 -29.57 -18.95 -0.97
C PHE A 211 -29.17 -18.73 0.48
N HIS A 212 -29.26 -19.76 1.33
CA HIS A 212 -28.82 -19.67 2.72
C HIS A 212 -27.33 -19.33 2.81
N GLY A 213 -26.47 -20.04 2.07
CA GLY A 213 -25.04 -19.76 2.02
C GLY A 213 -24.72 -18.37 1.45
N ALA A 214 -25.52 -17.89 0.49
CA ALA A 214 -25.41 -16.56 -0.10
C ALA A 214 -25.76 -15.46 0.91
N VAL A 215 -26.85 -15.61 1.67
CA VAL A 215 -27.27 -14.67 2.73
C VAL A 215 -26.18 -14.54 3.80
N LEU A 216 -25.61 -15.66 4.26
CA LEU A 216 -24.48 -15.66 5.21
C LEU A 216 -23.26 -14.92 4.64
N ALA A 217 -22.95 -15.14 3.36
CA ALA A 217 -21.82 -14.48 2.71
C ALA A 217 -22.07 -12.97 2.50
N PHE A 218 -23.29 -12.57 2.15
CA PHE A 218 -23.66 -11.15 2.09
C PHE A 218 -23.52 -10.49 3.47
N GLN A 219 -23.98 -11.14 4.54
CA GLN A 219 -23.87 -10.63 5.91
C GLN A 219 -22.41 -10.39 6.31
N LYS A 220 -21.51 -11.35 6.00
CA LYS A 220 -20.05 -11.16 6.18
C LYS A 220 -19.51 -9.98 5.38
N GLY A 221 -20.01 -9.79 4.17
CA GLY A 221 -19.70 -8.62 3.35
C GLY A 221 -20.17 -7.30 3.96
N VAL A 222 -21.33 -7.30 4.62
CA VAL A 222 -21.83 -6.13 5.37
C VAL A 222 -20.91 -5.83 6.54
N ALA A 223 -20.54 -6.84 7.32
CA ALA A 223 -19.59 -6.68 8.41
C ALA A 223 -18.25 -6.11 7.94
N ALA A 224 -17.81 -6.55 6.75
CA ALA A 224 -16.61 -6.06 6.08
C ALA A 224 -16.76 -4.68 5.43
N GLY A 225 -17.91 -4.01 5.54
CA GLY A 225 -18.13 -2.64 5.05
C GLY A 225 -18.48 -2.52 3.56
N VAL A 226 -18.87 -3.61 2.89
CA VAL A 226 -19.23 -3.55 1.47
C VAL A 226 -20.68 -3.12 1.30
N SER A 227 -20.92 -1.86 0.94
CA SER A 227 -22.28 -1.32 0.80
C SER A 227 -23.16 -2.10 -0.20
N GLY A 228 -22.57 -2.71 -1.22
CA GLY A 228 -23.27 -3.56 -2.18
C GLY A 228 -23.91 -4.79 -1.53
N THR A 229 -23.25 -5.43 -0.56
CA THR A 229 -23.80 -6.63 0.09
C THR A 229 -24.97 -6.28 1.00
N ALA A 230 -24.92 -5.11 1.65
CA ALA A 230 -26.03 -4.59 2.46
C ALA A 230 -27.23 -4.25 1.57
N MET A 231 -27.00 -3.68 0.38
CA MET A 231 -28.05 -3.42 -0.60
C MET A 231 -28.72 -4.70 -1.11
N ASN A 232 -27.94 -5.78 -1.32
CA ASN A 232 -28.50 -7.07 -1.73
C ASN A 232 -29.46 -7.63 -0.65
N LEU A 233 -29.07 -7.58 0.63
CA LEU A 233 -29.92 -8.02 1.74
C LEU A 233 -31.13 -7.10 1.96
N GLU A 234 -30.93 -5.78 1.89
CA GLU A 234 -31.99 -4.78 1.96
C GLU A 234 -33.12 -5.10 0.98
N ARG A 235 -32.76 -5.33 -0.29
CA ARG A 235 -33.71 -5.65 -1.36
C ARG A 235 -34.37 -7.00 -1.15
N ALA A 236 -33.61 -8.01 -0.75
CA ALA A 236 -34.14 -9.35 -0.52
C ALA A 236 -35.24 -9.37 0.56
N PHE A 237 -35.13 -8.54 1.60
CA PHE A 237 -36.14 -8.42 2.66
C PHE A 237 -37.33 -7.50 2.32
N ARG A 238 -37.25 -6.65 1.29
CA ARG A 238 -38.27 -5.62 0.99
C ARG A 238 -39.59 -6.20 0.47
N SER A 239 -39.56 -7.09 -0.52
CA SER A 239 -40.76 -7.80 -1.04
C SER A 239 -40.40 -8.88 -2.07
N PRO A 240 -40.71 -10.18 -1.85
CA PRO A 240 -40.38 -11.28 -2.77
C PRO A 240 -40.92 -11.11 -4.20
N GLU A 241 -42.08 -10.44 -4.36
CA GLU A 241 -42.78 -10.29 -5.65
C GLU A 241 -42.18 -9.19 -6.55
N SER A 242 -41.50 -8.20 -5.98
CA SER A 242 -40.88 -7.08 -6.71
C SER A 242 -39.36 -7.17 -6.80
N VAL A 243 -38.77 -8.22 -6.23
CA VAL A 243 -37.34 -8.46 -6.27
C VAL A 243 -37.03 -9.03 -7.66
N ASP A 244 -36.27 -8.26 -8.45
CA ASP A 244 -35.65 -8.78 -9.67
C ASP A 244 -35.01 -10.13 -9.35
N LYS A 245 -35.30 -11.16 -10.17
CA LYS A 245 -34.86 -12.55 -9.95
C LYS A 245 -33.38 -12.66 -9.60
N ARG A 246 -32.55 -11.71 -10.05
CA ARG A 246 -31.11 -11.58 -9.71
C ARG A 246 -30.82 -11.36 -8.21
N PHE A 247 -31.78 -10.92 -7.41
CA PHE A 247 -31.66 -10.67 -5.97
C PHE A 247 -32.50 -11.64 -5.12
N ALA A 248 -33.10 -12.67 -5.73
CA ALA A 248 -33.84 -13.69 -4.99
C ALA A 248 -32.90 -14.45 -4.04
N LEU A 249 -33.27 -14.51 -2.76
CA LEU A 249 -32.53 -15.20 -1.69
C LEU A 249 -33.44 -16.04 -0.78
N ASP A 250 -34.67 -16.33 -1.23
CA ASP A 250 -35.66 -17.13 -0.49
C ASP A 250 -35.86 -16.66 0.96
N LEU A 251 -35.87 -15.35 1.16
CA LEU A 251 -36.08 -14.71 2.45
C LEU A 251 -37.54 -14.25 2.59
N PRO A 252 -38.15 -14.39 3.77
CA PRO A 252 -39.46 -13.82 4.02
C PRO A 252 -39.37 -12.29 3.96
N LYS A 253 -40.47 -11.66 3.56
CA LYS A 253 -40.61 -10.20 3.64
C LYS A 253 -40.42 -9.75 5.09
N ASP A 254 -39.49 -8.83 5.32
CA ASP A 254 -39.22 -8.23 6.62
C ASP A 254 -38.87 -6.74 6.43
N PRO A 255 -39.88 -5.84 6.50
CA PRO A 255 -39.68 -4.41 6.26
C PRO A 255 -38.69 -3.75 7.23
N GLU A 256 -38.62 -4.23 8.48
CA GLU A 256 -37.72 -3.65 9.47
C GLU A 256 -36.28 -4.08 9.23
N ARG A 257 -36.02 -5.34 8.84
CA ARG A 257 -34.68 -5.76 8.38
C ARG A 257 -34.24 -5.00 7.15
N SER A 258 -35.13 -4.87 6.18
CA SER A 258 -34.88 -4.08 4.97
C SER A 258 -34.49 -2.64 5.36
N ARG A 259 -35.26 -1.99 6.24
CA ARG A 259 -34.94 -0.65 6.76
C ARG A 259 -33.56 -0.59 7.43
N ARG A 260 -33.22 -1.53 8.32
CA ARG A 260 -31.91 -1.50 9.01
C ARG A 260 -30.74 -1.70 8.05
N TYR A 261 -30.85 -2.59 7.06
CA TYR A 261 -29.83 -2.67 5.99
C TYR A 261 -29.76 -1.40 5.15
N GLN A 262 -30.88 -0.73 4.88
CA GLN A 262 -30.88 0.57 4.20
C GLN A 262 -30.10 1.63 4.99
N LEU A 263 -30.25 1.67 6.31
CA LEU A 263 -29.48 2.57 7.19
C LEU A 263 -27.98 2.22 7.16
N ILE A 264 -27.62 0.93 7.15
CA ILE A 264 -26.24 0.50 6.96
C ILE A 264 -25.69 0.96 5.60
N VAL A 265 -26.47 0.82 4.52
CA VAL A 265 -26.07 1.30 3.18
C VAL A 265 -25.79 2.81 3.19
N GLN A 266 -26.64 3.60 3.84
CA GLN A 266 -26.46 5.05 3.99
C GLN A 266 -25.17 5.35 4.76
N PHE A 267 -25.01 4.76 5.95
CA PHE A 267 -23.80 4.90 6.77
C PHE A 267 -22.51 4.59 6.00
N LEU A 268 -22.46 3.44 5.31
CA LEU A 268 -21.28 3.04 4.53
C LEU A 268 -20.98 3.99 3.37
N ARG A 269 -22.01 4.55 2.73
CA ARG A 269 -21.86 5.50 1.62
C ARG A 269 -21.37 6.86 2.11
N ASP A 270 -21.99 7.39 3.15
CA ASP A 270 -21.67 8.71 3.70
C ASP A 270 -20.24 8.74 4.25
N ASN A 271 -19.71 7.59 4.68
CA ASN A 271 -18.38 7.44 5.24
C ASN A 271 -17.38 6.74 4.29
N THR A 272 -17.67 6.64 2.98
CA THR A 272 -16.87 5.83 2.02
C THR A 272 -15.36 6.08 2.10
N LEU A 273 -14.94 7.35 2.23
CA LEU A 273 -13.51 7.72 2.28
C LEU A 273 -12.78 7.16 3.51
N ALA A 274 -13.49 6.93 4.61
CA ALA A 274 -12.93 6.37 5.83
C ALA A 274 -12.95 4.83 5.85
N ASN A 275 -13.52 4.19 4.81
CA ASN A 275 -13.65 2.74 4.66
C ASN A 275 -14.18 2.03 5.93
N PRO A 276 -15.36 2.43 6.43
CA PRO A 276 -15.94 1.89 7.67
C PRO A 276 -16.22 0.38 7.59
N LYS A 277 -16.26 -0.23 8.77
CA LYS A 277 -16.67 -1.63 8.98
C LYS A 277 -17.92 -1.67 9.86
N VAL A 278 -18.64 -2.78 9.84
CA VAL A 278 -19.87 -2.98 10.65
C VAL A 278 -19.76 -4.30 11.42
N PRO A 279 -18.75 -4.49 12.28
CA PRO A 279 -18.52 -5.76 12.97
C PRO A 279 -19.69 -6.18 13.87
N ASP A 280 -20.50 -5.21 14.29
CA ASP A 280 -21.71 -5.33 15.09
C ASP A 280 -22.98 -5.63 14.25
N VAL A 281 -22.85 -5.98 12.95
CA VAL A 281 -24.02 -6.21 12.08
C VAL A 281 -25.00 -7.25 12.63
N ASP A 282 -24.54 -8.29 13.32
CA ASP A 282 -25.42 -9.29 13.93
C ASP A 282 -26.09 -8.79 15.23
N GLN A 283 -25.57 -7.73 15.84
CA GLN A 283 -26.22 -7.01 16.93
C GLN A 283 -27.23 -5.98 16.40
N ILE A 284 -27.11 -5.57 15.13
CA ILE A 284 -28.03 -4.62 14.48
C ILE A 284 -29.15 -5.35 13.73
N VAL A 285 -28.79 -6.35 12.91
CA VAL A 285 -29.68 -7.10 12.00
C VAL A 285 -29.28 -8.58 11.96
N PRO A 286 -29.42 -9.37 13.05
CA PRO A 286 -29.06 -10.79 13.06
C PRO A 286 -29.94 -11.58 12.09
N LEU A 287 -29.40 -12.42 11.23
CA LEU A 287 -30.20 -13.13 10.22
C LEU A 287 -31.34 -13.99 10.81
N PRO A 288 -32.46 -14.21 10.07
CA PRO A 288 -33.51 -15.15 10.48
C PRO A 288 -32.93 -16.55 10.80
N PRO A 289 -33.49 -17.28 11.77
CA PRO A 289 -34.76 -17.02 12.46
C PRO A 289 -34.64 -16.11 13.69
N ALA A 290 -33.47 -15.51 13.97
CA ALA A 290 -33.31 -14.63 15.12
C ALA A 290 -34.29 -13.44 15.08
N LYS A 291 -34.78 -13.02 16.26
CA LYS A 291 -35.58 -11.79 16.38
C LYS A 291 -34.66 -10.58 16.36
N LEU A 292 -35.17 -9.47 15.85
CA LEU A 292 -34.43 -8.20 15.86
C LEU A 292 -34.26 -7.69 17.30
N PRO A 293 -33.03 -7.37 17.74
CA PRO A 293 -32.80 -6.76 19.03
C PRO A 293 -33.19 -5.27 19.01
N PRO A 294 -33.37 -4.65 20.20
CA PRO A 294 -33.35 -3.20 20.32
C PRO A 294 -32.04 -2.64 19.74
N TRP A 295 -32.13 -1.54 19.01
CA TRP A 295 -30.97 -0.85 18.44
C TRP A 295 -31.17 0.65 18.54
N ASP A 296 -30.14 1.35 18.99
CA ASP A 296 -30.14 2.80 19.24
C ASP A 296 -29.92 3.65 17.98
N GLY A 297 -29.70 3.00 16.82
CA GLY A 297 -29.44 3.68 15.55
C GLY A 297 -27.96 4.05 15.34
N THR A 298 -27.06 3.61 16.21
CA THR A 298 -25.62 3.94 16.15
C THR A 298 -24.78 2.73 15.75
N PHE A 299 -23.59 2.98 15.18
CA PHE A 299 -22.65 1.93 14.80
C PHE A 299 -21.46 1.89 15.76
N GLU A 300 -20.94 0.69 16.05
CA GLU A 300 -19.73 0.53 16.87
C GLU A 300 -18.55 1.34 16.30
N TRP A 301 -18.43 1.42 14.98
CA TRP A 301 -17.39 2.21 14.31
C TRP A 301 -17.42 3.70 14.68
N GLU A 302 -18.61 4.30 14.84
CA GLU A 302 -18.76 5.70 15.24
C GLU A 302 -18.31 5.90 16.69
N LYS A 303 -18.69 4.96 17.56
CA LYS A 303 -18.29 4.95 18.98
C LYS A 303 -16.77 4.84 19.14
N GLN A 304 -16.12 4.03 18.31
CA GLN A 304 -14.66 3.87 18.33
C GLN A 304 -13.93 5.13 17.81
N ARG A 305 -14.41 5.77 16.73
CA ARG A 305 -13.79 7.00 16.20
C ARG A 305 -13.86 8.18 17.15
N ALA A 306 -14.85 8.23 18.04
CA ALA A 306 -14.96 9.26 19.06
C ALA A 306 -13.84 9.16 20.13
N GLN A 307 -13.13 8.04 20.22
CA GLN A 307 -12.06 7.84 21.20
C GLN A 307 -10.72 8.34 20.62
N VAL A 308 -10.12 9.33 21.29
CA VAL A 308 -8.78 9.83 20.95
C VAL A 308 -7.74 8.98 21.69
N PRO A 309 -6.87 8.22 20.98
CA PRO A 309 -5.81 7.48 21.64
C PRO A 309 -4.81 8.45 22.30
N PRO A 310 -4.21 8.08 23.44
CA PRO A 310 -3.22 8.93 24.10
C PRO A 310 -2.01 9.16 23.17
N LYS A 311 -1.53 10.40 23.11
CA LYS A 311 -0.31 10.74 22.36
C LYS A 311 0.90 10.05 23.01
N PRO A 312 1.72 9.30 22.25
CA PRO A 312 2.99 8.76 22.74
C PRO A 312 3.90 9.87 23.27
N SER A 313 4.57 9.64 24.41
CA SER A 313 5.53 10.61 24.94
C SER A 313 6.80 10.68 24.08
N ASP A 314 7.47 11.82 24.09
CA ASP A 314 8.76 11.98 23.40
C ASP A 314 9.82 11.01 23.96
N GLU A 315 9.76 10.69 25.26
CA GLU A 315 10.61 9.68 25.89
C GLU A 315 10.38 8.28 25.30
N LEU A 316 9.12 7.88 25.12
CA LEU A 316 8.76 6.60 24.48
C LEU A 316 9.28 6.55 23.04
N MET A 317 9.03 7.62 22.27
CA MET A 317 9.50 7.73 20.88
C MET A 317 11.02 7.63 20.78
N ASN A 318 11.74 8.36 21.63
CA ASN A 318 13.20 8.37 21.65
C ASN A 318 13.78 7.02 22.08
N ARG A 319 13.18 6.36 23.07
CA ARG A 319 13.61 5.03 23.53
C ARG A 319 13.46 3.99 22.41
N LEU A 320 12.29 3.88 21.81
CA LEU A 320 12.03 2.88 20.76
C LEU A 320 12.86 3.12 19.50
N ALA A 321 13.05 4.39 19.10
CA ALA A 321 13.91 4.73 17.97
C ALA A 321 15.37 4.36 18.24
N LYS A 322 15.89 4.69 19.44
CA LYS A 322 17.26 4.37 19.85
C LYS A 322 17.53 2.86 19.86
N GLU A 323 16.61 2.06 20.37
CA GLU A 323 16.69 0.59 20.41
C GLU A 323 16.85 -0.04 19.01
N LYS A 324 16.36 0.65 17.96
CA LYS A 324 16.41 0.20 16.56
C LYS A 324 17.36 1.03 15.70
N HIS A 325 18.17 1.89 16.31
CA HIS A 325 19.10 2.80 15.61
C HIS A 325 18.41 3.67 14.55
N LEU A 326 17.24 4.20 14.89
CA LEU A 326 16.45 5.10 14.05
C LEU A 326 16.55 6.55 14.52
N ASP A 327 16.38 7.48 13.59
CA ASP A 327 16.14 8.88 13.89
C ASP A 327 14.74 9.02 14.51
N PRO A 328 14.60 9.52 15.75
CA PRO A 328 13.30 9.66 16.38
C PRO A 328 12.38 10.63 15.67
N ALA A 329 12.87 11.57 14.85
CA ALA A 329 12.06 12.56 14.14
C ALA A 329 11.43 12.02 12.84
N THR A 330 12.10 11.09 12.17
CA THR A 330 11.69 10.59 10.84
C THR A 330 11.35 9.10 10.85
N GLY A 331 11.89 8.34 11.82
CA GLY A 331 11.85 6.89 11.86
C GLY A 331 12.81 6.21 10.88
N TRP A 332 13.67 6.96 10.20
CA TRP A 332 14.65 6.39 9.27
C TRP A 332 15.88 5.82 10.00
N PRO A 333 16.54 4.80 9.45
CA PRO A 333 17.82 4.33 9.97
C PRO A 333 18.87 5.46 10.02
N LEU A 334 19.54 5.60 11.16
CA LEU A 334 20.71 6.46 11.28
C LEU A 334 21.88 5.81 10.53
N SER A 335 22.60 6.58 9.71
CA SER A 335 23.83 6.08 9.09
C SER A 335 24.86 5.70 10.16
N ALA A 336 25.69 4.69 9.86
CA ALA A 336 26.74 4.23 10.77
C ALA A 336 27.75 5.35 11.13
N ASP A 337 27.84 6.39 10.30
CA ASP A 337 28.72 7.55 10.48
C ASP A 337 28.20 8.56 11.52
N ALA A 338 26.96 8.41 12.02
CA ALA A 338 26.42 9.27 13.07
C ALA A 338 27.00 8.97 14.48
N LYS A 339 27.86 7.95 14.62
CA LYS A 339 28.45 7.53 15.91
C LYS A 339 29.62 8.39 16.39
N THR A 340 30.08 9.40 15.65
CA THR A 340 31.24 10.23 16.06
C THR A 340 30.94 11.67 16.43
N SER A 341 29.67 12.10 16.43
CA SER A 341 29.33 13.49 16.76
C SER A 341 28.50 13.62 18.04
N GLN A 342 28.99 13.07 19.14
CA GLN A 342 28.61 13.50 20.50
C GLN A 342 29.86 13.69 21.37
N THR A 343 30.74 14.60 20.97
CA THR A 343 31.60 15.37 21.88
C THR A 343 32.30 16.46 21.06
N SER A 344 31.73 17.67 21.05
CA SER A 344 32.45 18.96 21.08
C SER A 344 31.52 20.11 20.67
N ALA A 345 31.32 21.07 21.58
CA ALA A 345 30.95 22.44 21.22
C ALA A 345 32.24 23.23 20.86
N PRO A 346 32.14 24.52 20.50
CA PRO A 346 31.76 25.05 19.19
C PRO A 346 32.97 25.68 18.48
N GLY A 347 33.09 25.50 17.16
CA GLY A 347 34.14 26.11 16.36
C GLY A 347 34.01 25.75 14.88
N GLU A 348 33.94 26.76 14.03
CA GLU A 348 33.59 26.73 12.61
C GLU A 348 34.42 25.79 11.71
N ALA A 349 33.71 25.00 10.91
CA ALA A 349 33.83 25.00 9.46
C ALA A 349 32.57 24.34 8.88
N VAL A 350 31.65 25.13 8.32
CA VAL A 350 30.48 24.58 7.62
C VAL A 350 31.01 23.83 6.40
N ALA A 351 31.03 22.49 6.47
CA ALA A 351 31.43 21.66 5.35
C ALA A 351 30.48 21.97 4.17
N ARG A 352 31.05 22.37 3.03
CA ARG A 352 30.30 22.66 1.81
C ARG A 352 29.51 21.42 1.38
N LEU A 353 28.29 21.64 0.89
CA LEU A 353 27.45 20.57 0.37
C LEU A 353 28.16 19.84 -0.79
N PRO A 354 28.29 18.50 -0.81
CA PRO A 354 29.03 17.79 -1.86
C PRO A 354 28.47 18.05 -3.27
N LEU A 355 29.34 18.16 -4.28
CA LEU A 355 28.91 18.17 -5.67
C LEU A 355 28.07 16.92 -5.99
N GLY A 356 26.98 17.13 -6.70
CA GLY A 356 25.98 16.12 -7.00
C GLY A 356 24.83 16.03 -5.99
N SER A 357 24.86 16.82 -4.91
CA SER A 357 23.73 16.95 -3.99
C SER A 357 22.50 17.50 -4.69
N THR A 358 21.32 17.06 -4.26
CA THR A 358 20.06 17.39 -4.93
C THR A 358 19.11 18.21 -4.06
N ALA A 359 18.37 19.12 -4.68
CA ALA A 359 17.32 19.92 -4.05
C ALA A 359 16.12 20.05 -5.00
N ARG A 360 14.91 20.20 -4.46
CA ARG A 360 13.67 20.23 -5.27
C ARG A 360 13.20 21.67 -5.48
N THR A 361 12.51 21.87 -6.59
CA THR A 361 11.72 23.10 -6.81
C THR A 361 10.87 23.44 -5.58
N GLY A 362 10.81 24.73 -5.22
CA GLY A 362 10.12 25.25 -4.05
C GLY A 362 10.95 25.26 -2.76
N MET A 363 12.06 24.51 -2.69
CA MET A 363 12.98 24.56 -1.54
C MET A 363 13.96 25.74 -1.62
N ARG A 364 14.45 26.19 -0.47
CA ARG A 364 15.57 27.13 -0.40
C ARG A 364 16.87 26.42 -0.77
N CYS A 365 17.67 27.06 -1.61
CA CYS A 365 18.92 26.54 -2.13
C CYS A 365 19.88 26.25 -0.97
N PRO A 366 20.27 24.98 -0.75
CA PRO A 366 21.04 24.60 0.43
C PRO A 366 22.50 25.04 0.35
N GLU A 367 23.02 25.32 -0.86
CA GLU A 367 24.40 25.77 -1.08
C GLU A 367 24.50 26.62 -2.34
N GLY A 368 25.26 27.72 -2.24
CA GLY A 368 25.54 28.60 -3.37
C GLY A 368 26.34 27.88 -4.46
N GLY A 369 25.89 27.97 -5.71
CA GLY A 369 26.56 27.30 -6.82
C GLY A 369 25.74 27.18 -8.09
N VAL A 370 26.30 26.47 -9.07
CA VAL A 370 25.65 26.11 -10.32
C VAL A 370 24.87 24.82 -10.11
N TRP A 371 23.58 24.83 -10.40
CA TRP A 371 22.68 23.70 -10.28
C TRP A 371 22.08 23.32 -11.63
N CYS A 372 21.99 22.01 -11.88
CA CYS A 372 21.41 21.45 -13.10
C CYS A 372 20.08 20.75 -12.80
N ALA A 373 19.00 21.19 -13.44
CA ALA A 373 17.68 20.58 -13.43
C ALA A 373 17.68 19.26 -14.21
N GLN A 374 17.17 18.20 -13.58
CA GLN A 374 17.03 16.89 -14.20
C GLN A 374 15.67 16.78 -14.92
N LEU A 375 15.69 16.87 -16.25
CA LEU A 375 14.50 16.70 -17.10
C LEU A 375 14.37 15.30 -17.68
N ARG A 376 13.14 14.93 -18.05
CA ARG A 376 12.87 13.70 -18.81
C ARG A 376 13.43 13.81 -20.23
N PRO A 377 13.88 12.69 -20.85
CA PRO A 377 14.35 12.68 -22.24
C PRO A 377 13.30 13.24 -23.21
N GLY A 378 13.71 14.12 -24.13
CA GLY A 378 12.84 14.71 -25.15
C GLY A 378 12.31 16.11 -24.85
N LEU A 379 12.53 16.65 -23.65
CA LEU A 379 12.16 18.02 -23.27
C LEU A 379 13.34 18.98 -23.52
N GLN A 380 13.06 20.17 -24.07
CA GLN A 380 14.06 21.21 -24.29
C GLN A 380 13.84 22.37 -23.30
N ALA A 381 14.83 22.64 -22.44
CA ALA A 381 14.84 23.80 -21.56
C ALA A 381 16.26 24.20 -21.19
N GLU A 382 16.43 25.43 -20.72
CA GLU A 382 17.63 25.84 -19.99
C GLU A 382 17.63 25.15 -18.62
N THR A 383 18.49 24.14 -18.48
CA THR A 383 18.54 23.28 -17.30
C THR A 383 19.60 23.69 -16.29
N THR A 384 20.50 24.60 -16.63
CA THR A 384 21.59 25.02 -15.74
C THR A 384 21.32 26.43 -15.23
N ARG A 385 21.34 26.64 -13.91
CA ARG A 385 21.19 27.96 -13.28
C ARG A 385 22.10 28.10 -12.06
N THR A 386 22.56 29.32 -11.80
CA THR A 386 23.29 29.65 -10.58
C THR A 386 22.31 30.12 -9.52
N PHE A 387 22.46 29.63 -8.30
CA PHE A 387 21.66 30.04 -7.15
C PHE A 387 22.56 30.44 -5.99
N ALA A 388 22.23 31.53 -5.32
CA ALA A 388 22.80 31.86 -4.03
C ALA A 388 22.17 30.98 -2.93
N LYS A 389 22.91 30.72 -1.86
CA LYS A 389 22.40 29.96 -0.71
C LYS A 389 21.17 30.67 -0.12
N GLY A 390 20.07 29.95 0.01
CA GLY A 390 18.79 30.44 0.55
C GLY A 390 17.74 30.86 -0.49
N GLU A 391 18.10 30.97 -1.77
CA GLU A 391 17.16 31.30 -2.85
C GLU A 391 16.16 30.19 -3.13
N VAL A 392 14.91 30.53 -3.48
CA VAL A 392 13.90 29.51 -3.78
C VAL A 392 14.16 28.93 -5.16
N LEU A 393 14.34 27.61 -5.22
CA LEU A 393 14.58 26.89 -6.46
C LEU A 393 13.31 26.91 -7.33
N PRO A 394 13.37 27.44 -8.56
CA PRO A 394 12.19 27.65 -9.39
C PRO A 394 11.72 26.37 -10.07
N MET A 395 10.51 26.43 -10.64
CA MET A 395 10.07 25.48 -11.67
C MET A 395 10.82 25.78 -12.99
N ILE A 396 10.88 24.77 -13.87
CA ILE A 396 11.46 24.94 -15.21
C ILE A 396 10.35 25.02 -16.25
N ASP A 397 10.42 26.08 -17.06
CA ASP A 397 9.66 26.17 -18.30
C ASP A 397 10.38 25.37 -19.38
N PHE A 398 9.68 24.40 -19.97
CA PHE A 398 10.22 23.58 -21.04
C PHE A 398 9.34 23.66 -22.28
N TYR A 399 10.00 23.50 -23.42
CA TYR A 399 9.40 23.35 -24.73
C TYR A 399 9.26 21.85 -25.04
N GLU A 400 8.04 21.45 -25.38
CA GLU A 400 7.73 20.08 -25.79
C GLU A 400 7.28 20.07 -27.27
N PRO A 401 8.22 19.83 -28.22
CA PRO A 401 7.95 19.97 -29.65
C PRO A 401 6.86 19.01 -30.10
N ARG A 402 5.95 19.48 -30.97
CA ARG A 402 4.97 18.60 -31.59
C ARG A 402 5.68 17.72 -32.64
N ALA A 403 5.16 16.52 -32.86
CA ALA A 403 5.69 15.58 -33.86
C ALA A 403 5.77 16.19 -35.28
N LEU A 404 4.91 17.18 -35.57
CA LEU A 404 4.94 17.97 -36.81
C LEU A 404 5.32 19.42 -36.50
N ALA A 405 6.57 19.80 -36.76
CA ALA A 405 7.13 21.11 -36.40
C ALA A 405 6.42 22.32 -37.02
N TRP A 406 5.65 22.15 -38.11
CA TRP A 406 4.86 23.25 -38.69
C TRP A 406 3.67 23.64 -37.83
N LEU A 407 3.15 22.72 -36.99
CA LEU A 407 2.06 22.99 -36.06
C LEU A 407 2.46 23.99 -34.98
N ASP A 408 3.71 23.97 -34.53
CA ASP A 408 4.23 24.93 -33.55
C ASP A 408 4.31 26.35 -34.14
N ARG A 409 4.50 26.49 -35.46
CA ARG A 409 4.48 27.81 -36.15
C ARG A 409 3.07 28.38 -36.29
N VAL A 410 2.06 27.53 -36.41
CA VAL A 410 0.66 27.94 -36.62
C VAL A 410 -0.09 28.14 -35.31
N MET A 411 0.15 27.28 -34.31
CA MET A 411 -0.58 27.28 -33.04
C MET A 411 0.23 27.84 -31.87
N GLY A 412 1.47 28.27 -32.11
CA GLY A 412 2.39 28.68 -31.06
C GLY A 412 3.03 27.49 -30.33
N GLU A 413 4.19 27.74 -29.74
CA GLU A 413 4.96 26.77 -28.97
C GLU A 413 4.19 26.29 -27.75
N ARG A 414 4.19 24.97 -27.49
CA ARG A 414 3.70 24.44 -26.22
C ARG A 414 4.78 24.60 -25.15
N ARG A 415 4.65 25.65 -24.35
CA ARG A 415 5.44 25.87 -23.14
C ARG A 415 4.67 25.39 -21.93
N LEU A 416 5.31 24.56 -21.11
CA LEU A 416 4.77 24.02 -19.89
C LEU A 416 5.78 24.23 -18.77
N THR A 417 5.29 24.37 -17.55
CA THR A 417 6.10 24.54 -16.35
C THR A 417 6.05 23.26 -15.53
N THR A 418 7.20 22.70 -15.14
CA THR A 418 7.26 21.47 -14.32
C THR A 418 8.19 21.65 -13.13
N GLU A 419 7.89 20.90 -12.07
CA GLU A 419 8.81 20.66 -10.97
C GLU A 419 9.98 19.79 -11.44
N VAL A 420 11.17 20.09 -10.93
CA VAL A 420 12.41 19.37 -11.25
C VAL A 420 13.23 19.11 -9.99
N VAL A 421 14.14 18.15 -10.09
CA VAL A 421 15.22 17.98 -9.13
C VAL A 421 16.44 18.74 -9.66
N TRP A 422 16.90 19.70 -8.89
CA TRP A 422 18.14 20.43 -9.11
C TRP A 422 19.30 19.63 -8.51
N LYS A 423 20.41 19.52 -9.24
CA LYS A 423 21.63 18.84 -8.80
C LYS A 423 22.80 19.82 -8.81
N LEU A 424 23.48 20.00 -7.68
CA LEU A 424 24.64 20.87 -7.55
C LEU A 424 25.76 20.35 -8.47
N ALA A 425 26.17 21.17 -9.43
CA ALA A 425 27.16 20.83 -10.44
C ALA A 425 28.52 21.50 -10.19
N ALA A 426 28.52 22.73 -9.65
CA ALA A 426 29.74 23.45 -9.28
C ALA A 426 29.48 24.45 -8.15
N TYR A 427 30.52 24.80 -7.39
CA TYR A 427 30.46 25.88 -6.40
C TYR A 427 30.61 27.25 -7.05
N GLU A 428 30.09 28.27 -6.38
CA GLU A 428 30.21 29.68 -6.76
C GLU A 428 31.61 30.22 -6.39
N ASP A 429 32.69 29.65 -6.94
CA ASP A 429 34.03 30.19 -6.76
C ASP A 429 34.44 31.05 -7.99
N LYS A 430 34.18 32.36 -7.86
CA LYS A 430 34.76 33.56 -8.53
C LYS A 430 34.92 33.57 -10.06
N VAL A 431 34.10 34.43 -10.71
CA VAL A 431 34.63 35.35 -11.74
C VAL A 431 35.20 36.57 -11.02
#